data_AF-A0A961HQY7-F1
#
_entry.id   AF-A0A961HQY7-F1
#
_cell.length_a   1.000
_cell.length_b   1.000
_cell.length_c   1.000
_cell.angle_alpha   90.00
_cell.angle_beta   90.00
_cell.angle_gamma   90.00
#
_symmetry.space_group_name_H-M   'P 1'
#
loop_
_entity.id
_entity.type
_entity.pdbx_description
1 polymer ?
#
loop_
_entity_poly.entity_id
_entity_poly.type
_entity_poly.pdbx_seq_one_letter_code
_entity_poly.pdbx_strand_id
1 'polypeptide(L)'
;MKETKSKTTQKKSKKKPATKPKRNSAKKKSPAGKKKPAGSKPAGKKSPRPGSKKSSGAKKPGKPAAKKRPRILPADTPFPVQFSRKSDSAIEKFVYNKKSAIHGMGAFAKSRIPAKTYVGSYEGIPTLDDDIYVLWVEQDNGSWRGIDGKNALRYLNHSSSPNVEWDANHLYSIRSIEVHEELTFHYGDEWEDVE
;
A
#
# COMPACT_ATOMS: atom_id res chain seq x y z
N MET A 1 -44.70 -60.13 -5.11
CA MET A 1 -44.38 -59.49 -3.82
C MET A 1 -44.25 -57.99 -4.04
N LYS A 2 -45.12 -57.21 -3.39
CA LYS A 2 -45.20 -55.75 -3.42
C LYS A 2 -44.78 -55.27 -2.02
N GLU A 3 -43.85 -54.33 -1.91
CA GLU A 3 -43.55 -53.54 -0.70
C GLU A 3 -42.58 -52.43 -1.11
N THR A 4 -42.56 -51.21 -0.61
CA THR A 4 -43.54 -50.27 -0.02
C THR A 4 -42.80 -48.94 0.00
N LYS A 5 -43.53 -47.85 -0.25
CA LYS A 5 -43.02 -46.47 -0.29
C LYS A 5 -42.63 -46.01 1.12
N SER A 6 -41.47 -45.35 1.27
CA SER A 6 -41.19 -44.49 2.42
C SER A 6 -41.13 -43.03 2.00
N LYS A 7 -42.20 -42.30 2.34
CA LYS A 7 -42.27 -40.84 2.37
C LYS A 7 -41.50 -40.36 3.60
N THR A 8 -40.68 -39.32 3.47
CA THR A 8 -40.39 -38.42 4.59
C THR A 8 -40.58 -36.98 4.14
N THR A 9 -41.51 -36.34 4.82
CA THR A 9 -42.00 -34.98 4.62
C THR A 9 -41.36 -34.13 5.72
N GLN A 10 -40.57 -33.11 5.39
CA GLN A 10 -40.21 -32.07 6.35
C GLN A 10 -40.58 -30.67 5.83
N LYS A 11 -41.78 -30.29 6.27
CA LYS A 11 -42.21 -29.00 6.82
C LYS A 11 -41.49 -27.71 6.36
N LYS A 12 -42.26 -26.94 5.56
CA LYS A 12 -42.16 -25.50 5.38
C LYS A 12 -42.12 -24.76 6.73
N SER A 13 -41.23 -23.77 6.87
CA SER A 13 -41.47 -22.61 7.74
C SER A 13 -41.29 -21.33 6.94
N LYS A 14 -42.41 -20.62 6.80
CA LYS A 14 -42.52 -19.26 6.27
C LYS A 14 -42.14 -18.29 7.39
N LYS A 15 -41.26 -17.32 7.13
CA LYS A 15 -41.30 -16.00 7.80
C LYS A 15 -41.16 -14.90 6.76
N LYS A 16 -42.23 -14.11 6.65
CA LYS A 16 -42.36 -12.86 5.89
C LYS A 16 -41.85 -11.67 6.73
N PRO A 17 -41.67 -10.48 6.11
CA PRO A 17 -40.71 -9.46 6.54
C PRO A 17 -41.30 -8.46 7.55
N ALA A 18 -40.43 -7.82 8.33
CA ALA A 18 -40.73 -6.70 9.21
C ALA A 18 -39.76 -5.55 8.90
N THR A 19 -40.20 -4.54 8.15
CA THR A 19 -40.60 -3.20 8.62
C THR A 19 -39.47 -2.31 9.16
N LYS A 20 -39.09 -1.33 8.33
CA LYS A 20 -38.42 -0.08 8.76
C LYS A 20 -39.37 0.75 9.64
N PRO A 21 -38.82 1.56 10.56
CA PRO A 21 -39.36 2.88 10.84
C PRO A 21 -38.41 4.01 10.38
N LYS A 22 -39.03 5.15 10.10
CA LYS A 22 -38.51 6.40 9.54
C LYS A 22 -37.78 7.27 10.57
N ARG A 23 -36.86 8.09 10.03
CA ARG A 23 -36.54 9.51 10.32
C ARG A 23 -36.29 9.98 11.76
N ASN A 24 -35.16 10.70 11.91
CA ASN A 24 -35.08 12.11 12.33
C ASN A 24 -33.72 12.66 11.86
N SER A 25 -33.59 13.49 10.82
CA SER A 25 -33.71 14.96 10.80
C SER A 25 -33.13 15.67 12.03
N ALA A 26 -31.88 16.14 11.93
CA ALA A 26 -31.38 17.29 12.69
C ALA A 26 -30.49 18.18 11.79
N LYS A 27 -31.09 19.29 11.35
CA LYS A 27 -30.46 20.50 10.83
C LYS A 27 -29.62 21.16 11.94
N LYS A 28 -28.42 21.64 11.61
CA LYS A 28 -27.76 22.85 12.14
C LYS A 28 -26.70 23.27 11.11
N LYS A 29 -27.02 24.10 10.10
CA LYS A 29 -26.90 25.57 10.06
C LYS A 29 -25.66 26.11 10.80
N SER A 30 -24.74 26.65 9.99
CA SER A 30 -23.58 27.49 10.31
C SER A 30 -23.95 28.78 11.05
N PRO A 31 -22.94 29.57 11.46
CA PRO A 31 -22.78 30.84 10.73
C PRO A 31 -21.33 31.18 10.36
N ALA A 32 -21.24 31.99 9.31
CA ALA A 32 -20.06 32.64 8.80
C ALA A 32 -19.55 33.76 9.72
N GLY A 33 -18.24 34.02 9.69
CA GLY A 33 -17.60 35.21 10.27
C GLY A 33 -16.47 35.70 9.38
N LYS A 34 -16.72 36.77 8.62
CA LYS A 34 -15.78 37.53 7.79
C LYS A 34 -14.81 38.36 8.65
N LYS A 35 -13.56 38.57 8.17
CA LYS A 35 -12.95 39.89 7.83
C LYS A 35 -11.41 39.90 7.99
N LYS A 36 -10.71 40.28 6.91
CA LYS A 36 -9.41 41.00 6.91
C LYS A 36 -9.68 42.51 7.12
N PRO A 37 -8.71 43.32 7.60
CA PRO A 37 -7.80 44.12 6.75
C PRO A 37 -6.33 44.12 7.27
N ALA A 38 -5.25 44.20 6.48
CA ALA A 38 -4.64 45.30 5.69
C ALA A 38 -3.88 46.39 6.50
N GLY A 39 -2.62 46.63 6.11
CA GLY A 39 -1.71 47.72 6.55
C GLY A 39 -0.61 47.24 7.53
N SER A 40 0.68 47.55 7.43
CA SER A 40 1.41 48.61 6.72
C SER A 40 2.93 48.33 6.76
N LYS A 41 3.66 48.74 5.70
CA LYS A 41 5.13 48.91 5.68
C LYS A 41 5.52 50.21 6.43
N PRO A 42 6.79 50.38 6.84
CA PRO A 42 7.67 51.22 6.02
C PRO A 42 9.11 50.69 5.84
N ALA A 43 9.82 51.37 4.93
CA ALA A 43 11.10 51.06 4.32
C ALA A 43 12.33 51.40 5.19
N GLY A 44 13.49 50.81 4.87
CA GLY A 44 14.78 51.31 5.36
C GLY A 44 16.03 50.49 5.00
N LYS A 45 16.73 50.96 3.95
CA LYS A 45 18.19 50.89 3.69
C LYS A 45 18.87 49.63 3.12
N LYS A 46 19.66 49.89 2.08
CA LYS A 46 20.54 49.00 1.29
C LYS A 46 21.93 48.87 1.92
N SER A 47 22.45 47.63 1.89
CA SER A 47 23.85 47.16 1.64
C SER A 47 24.99 47.54 2.62
N PRO A 48 26.12 46.77 2.71
CA PRO A 48 26.56 45.66 1.84
C PRO A 48 26.98 44.34 2.55
N ARG A 49 27.18 43.29 1.72
CA ARG A 49 27.79 41.97 1.97
C ARG A 49 29.23 42.11 2.51
N PRO A 50 29.75 41.19 3.35
CA PRO A 50 30.36 39.96 2.81
C PRO A 50 30.21 38.71 3.70
N GLY A 51 30.31 37.51 3.11
CA GLY A 51 30.40 36.27 3.88
C GLY A 51 29.74 35.07 3.21
N SER A 52 30.34 34.57 2.13
CA SER A 52 30.02 33.25 1.57
C SER A 52 30.48 32.16 2.53
N LYS A 53 29.62 31.74 3.47
CA LYS A 53 29.75 30.46 4.15
C LYS A 53 29.04 29.40 3.31
N LYS A 54 29.84 28.45 2.84
CA LYS A 54 29.43 27.21 2.16
C LYS A 54 28.29 26.55 2.95
N SER A 55 27.11 26.47 2.34
CA SER A 55 26.05 25.59 2.81
C SER A 55 26.53 24.15 2.61
N SER A 56 26.89 23.50 3.72
CA SER A 56 27.05 22.05 3.80
C SER A 56 25.74 21.40 3.34
N GLY A 57 25.78 20.80 2.16
CA GLY A 57 24.68 19.99 1.64
C GLY A 57 24.36 18.89 2.64
N ALA A 58 23.12 18.89 3.15
CA ALA A 58 22.58 17.78 3.90
C ALA A 58 22.63 16.54 3.01
N LYS A 59 23.53 15.61 3.35
CA LYS A 59 23.62 14.28 2.77
C LYS A 59 22.29 13.58 3.05
N LYS A 60 21.49 13.32 2.01
CA LYS A 60 20.39 12.35 2.11
C LYS A 60 20.98 11.03 2.62
N PRO A 61 20.32 10.31 3.55
CA PRO A 61 20.81 9.01 3.97
C PRO A 61 20.73 8.07 2.76
N GLY A 62 21.90 7.72 2.22
CA GLY A 62 22.02 6.68 1.21
C GLY A 62 21.86 5.34 1.91
N LYS A 63 21.04 4.46 1.33
CA LYS A 63 20.88 3.06 1.72
C LYS A 63 22.28 2.39 1.83
N PRO A 64 22.55 1.56 2.83
CA PRO A 64 23.86 0.92 2.98
C PRO A 64 24.13 -0.01 1.78
N ALA A 65 25.40 -0.06 1.38
CA ALA A 65 25.84 -0.77 0.19
C ALA A 65 25.59 -2.28 0.32
N ALA A 66 24.69 -2.81 -0.49
CA ALA A 66 24.47 -4.25 -0.64
C ALA A 66 25.81 -4.92 -0.99
N LYS A 67 26.20 -5.93 -0.20
CA LYS A 67 27.33 -6.84 -0.52
C LYS A 67 27.24 -7.22 -1.99
N LYS A 68 28.32 -7.01 -2.77
CA LYS A 68 28.37 -7.10 -4.24
C LYS A 68 27.56 -8.30 -4.78
N ARG A 69 26.31 -8.05 -5.15
CA ARG A 69 25.42 -9.06 -5.73
C ARG A 69 25.89 -9.34 -7.17
N PRO A 70 25.89 -10.61 -7.62
CA PRO A 70 26.32 -10.95 -8.98
C PRO A 70 25.47 -10.20 -10.01
N ARG A 71 26.13 -9.53 -10.95
CA ARG A 71 25.50 -8.63 -11.94
C ARG A 71 25.07 -9.38 -13.22
N ILE A 72 24.41 -10.53 -13.06
CA ILE A 72 23.84 -11.31 -14.15
C ILE A 72 22.36 -11.53 -13.82
N LEU A 73 21.45 -11.13 -14.73
CA LEU A 73 20.03 -11.43 -14.57
C LEU A 73 19.86 -12.96 -14.59
N PRO A 74 19.09 -13.54 -13.65
CA PRO A 74 18.88 -14.99 -13.61
C PRO A 74 18.43 -15.53 -14.97
N ALA A 75 18.97 -16.67 -15.39
CA ALA A 75 18.69 -17.23 -16.73
C ALA A 75 17.21 -17.62 -16.91
N ASP A 76 16.49 -17.85 -15.82
CA ASP A 76 15.06 -18.15 -15.74
C ASP A 76 14.17 -16.89 -15.86
N THR A 77 14.75 -15.72 -16.09
CA THR A 77 14.02 -14.47 -16.21
C THR A 77 13.10 -14.49 -17.45
N PRO A 78 11.76 -14.56 -17.29
CA PRO A 78 10.87 -14.62 -18.44
C PRO A 78 10.80 -13.25 -19.12
N PHE A 79 11.13 -13.21 -20.41
CA PHE A 79 10.86 -12.08 -21.29
C PHE A 79 9.87 -12.51 -22.39
N PRO A 80 8.81 -11.73 -22.65
CA PRO A 80 8.44 -10.45 -22.03
C PRO A 80 7.90 -10.61 -20.59
N VAL A 81 8.00 -9.52 -19.80
CA VAL A 81 7.38 -9.43 -18.47
C VAL A 81 5.87 -9.60 -18.62
N GLN A 82 5.30 -10.67 -18.06
CA GLN A 82 3.86 -10.89 -18.05
C GLN A 82 3.29 -10.57 -16.67
N PHE A 83 2.36 -9.63 -16.63
CA PHE A 83 1.53 -9.38 -15.45
C PHE A 83 0.46 -10.45 -15.35
N SER A 84 0.26 -11.02 -14.18
CA SER A 84 -0.75 -12.06 -14.02
C SER A 84 -2.13 -11.40 -13.92
N ARG A 85 -3.08 -11.83 -14.75
CA ARG A 85 -4.47 -11.33 -14.67
C ARG A 85 -5.08 -11.49 -13.28
N LYS A 86 -4.67 -12.54 -12.56
CA LYS A 86 -5.06 -12.78 -11.17
C LYS A 86 -4.56 -11.67 -10.25
N SER A 87 -3.28 -11.27 -10.37
CA SER A 87 -2.70 -10.15 -9.62
C SER A 87 -3.41 -8.85 -9.95
N ASP A 88 -3.56 -8.51 -11.22
CA ASP A 88 -4.21 -7.27 -11.66
C ASP A 88 -5.64 -7.15 -11.10
N SER A 89 -6.42 -8.23 -11.20
CA SER A 89 -7.79 -8.27 -10.69
C SER A 89 -7.85 -8.12 -9.16
N ALA A 90 -6.90 -8.72 -8.44
CA ALA A 90 -6.83 -8.60 -6.99
C ALA A 90 -6.45 -7.18 -6.55
N ILE A 91 -5.44 -6.58 -7.22
CA ILE A 91 -4.99 -5.22 -6.98
C ILE A 91 -6.13 -4.24 -7.26
N GLU A 92 -6.83 -4.36 -8.38
CA GLU A 92 -7.95 -3.48 -8.73
C GLU A 92 -9.10 -3.54 -7.71
N LYS A 93 -9.34 -4.73 -7.15
CA LYS A 93 -10.36 -4.97 -6.13
C LYS A 93 -10.00 -4.37 -4.78
N PHE A 94 -8.75 -4.52 -4.37
CA PHE A 94 -8.33 -4.25 -3.00
C PHE A 94 -7.54 -2.97 -2.82
N VAL A 95 -6.90 -2.44 -3.86
CA VAL A 95 -5.91 -1.37 -3.72
C VAL A 95 -6.29 -0.16 -4.55
N TYR A 96 -6.07 1.02 -3.97
CA TYR A 96 -5.98 2.28 -4.69
C TYR A 96 -4.86 3.11 -4.09
N ASN A 97 -4.31 4.03 -4.88
CA ASN A 97 -3.13 4.80 -4.46
C ASN A 97 -3.51 6.26 -4.27
N LYS A 98 -3.04 6.86 -3.18
CA LYS A 98 -3.19 8.30 -2.89
C LYS A 98 -1.94 8.83 -2.17
N LYS A 99 -1.87 10.14 -1.93
CA LYS A 99 -0.82 10.70 -1.07
C LYS A 99 -0.89 10.06 0.32
N SER A 100 0.26 9.60 0.80
CA SER A 100 0.43 9.02 2.12
C SER A 100 0.74 10.10 3.16
N ALA A 101 0.39 9.82 4.41
CA ALA A 101 0.87 10.59 5.55
C ALA A 101 2.29 10.15 5.99
N ILE A 102 2.71 8.93 5.64
CA ILE A 102 4.03 8.36 5.94
C ILE A 102 5.05 8.94 4.96
N HIS A 103 4.93 8.61 3.68
CA HIS A 103 5.88 9.09 2.68
C HIS A 103 5.27 9.07 1.27
N GLY A 104 5.42 10.18 0.52
CA GLY A 104 5.07 10.27 -0.89
C GLY A 104 3.66 9.77 -1.24
N MET A 105 3.61 8.69 -2.00
CA MET A 105 2.38 7.96 -2.34
C MET A 105 2.29 6.71 -1.48
N GLY A 106 1.07 6.34 -1.11
CA GLY A 106 0.75 5.12 -0.37
C GLY A 106 -0.26 4.26 -1.13
N ALA A 107 -0.23 2.96 -0.88
CA ALA A 107 -1.26 2.01 -1.28
C ALA A 107 -2.29 1.84 -0.16
N PHE A 108 -3.57 1.95 -0.47
CA PHE A 108 -4.67 1.95 0.50
C PHE A 108 -5.73 0.92 0.16
N ALA A 109 -6.40 0.40 1.18
CA ALA A 109 -7.46 -0.58 1.04
C ALA A 109 -8.71 0.05 0.42
N LYS A 110 -9.04 -0.31 -0.82
CA LYS A 110 -10.26 0.10 -1.54
C LYS A 110 -11.52 -0.54 -0.97
N SER A 111 -11.37 -1.74 -0.43
CA SER A 111 -12.42 -2.52 0.23
C SER A 111 -11.81 -3.25 1.42
N ARG A 112 -12.66 -3.78 2.32
CA ARG A 112 -12.19 -4.52 3.48
C ARG A 112 -11.42 -5.76 3.01
N ILE A 113 -10.21 -5.94 3.52
CA ILE A 113 -9.34 -7.09 3.21
C ILE A 113 -9.35 -8.02 4.42
N PRO A 114 -9.90 -9.24 4.34
CA PRO A 114 -9.80 -10.21 5.42
C PRO A 114 -8.35 -10.60 5.70
N ALA A 115 -8.05 -11.15 6.88
CA ALA A 115 -6.72 -11.71 7.15
C ALA A 115 -6.39 -12.87 6.19
N LYS A 116 -5.09 -13.07 5.91
CA LYS A 116 -4.54 -14.11 5.03
C LYS A 116 -5.07 -14.04 3.59
N THR A 117 -5.42 -12.84 3.12
CA THR A 117 -5.96 -12.62 1.78
C THR A 117 -4.85 -12.24 0.82
N TYR A 118 -4.80 -12.89 -0.33
CA TYR A 118 -3.95 -12.49 -1.45
C TYR A 118 -4.42 -11.14 -2.02
N VAL A 119 -3.55 -10.14 -1.96
CA VAL A 119 -3.82 -8.76 -2.41
C VAL A 119 -3.32 -8.53 -3.83
N GLY A 120 -2.25 -9.21 -4.23
CA GLY A 120 -1.64 -9.10 -5.55
C GLY A 120 -0.21 -9.63 -5.55
N SER A 121 0.44 -9.62 -6.71
CA SER A 121 1.87 -9.93 -6.84
C SER A 121 2.64 -8.67 -7.15
N TYR A 122 3.84 -8.51 -6.59
CA TYR A 122 4.80 -7.51 -7.05
C TYR A 122 5.37 -7.95 -8.39
N GLU A 123 4.98 -7.23 -9.44
CA GLU A 123 5.30 -7.59 -10.83
C GLU A 123 5.98 -6.41 -11.50
N GLY A 124 6.98 -6.70 -12.31
CA GLY A 124 7.86 -5.68 -12.85
C GLY A 124 9.02 -6.24 -13.66
N ILE A 125 9.94 -5.35 -14.01
CA ILE A 125 11.09 -5.70 -14.83
C ILE A 125 12.18 -6.28 -13.92
N PRO A 126 12.73 -7.46 -14.23
CA PRO A 126 13.86 -8.03 -13.52
C PRO A 126 15.06 -7.08 -13.57
N THR A 127 15.67 -6.80 -12.43
CA THR A 127 16.75 -5.82 -12.33
C THR A 127 17.84 -6.27 -11.38
N LEU A 128 19.02 -5.70 -11.57
CA LEU A 128 20.19 -5.85 -10.71
C LEU A 128 20.54 -4.54 -9.98
N ASP A 129 19.88 -3.45 -10.36
CA ASP A 129 20.11 -2.12 -9.83
C ASP A 129 19.16 -1.85 -8.67
N ASP A 130 19.68 -1.20 -7.63
CA ASP A 130 18.88 -0.71 -6.53
C ASP A 130 18.12 0.55 -6.95
N ASP A 131 16.81 0.57 -6.71
CA ASP A 131 15.96 1.74 -6.86
C ASP A 131 14.85 1.72 -5.78
N ILE A 132 14.18 2.86 -5.58
CA ILE A 132 13.09 3.01 -4.61
C ILE A 132 11.90 2.07 -4.87
N TYR A 133 11.72 1.60 -6.11
CA TYR A 133 10.64 0.68 -6.47
C TYR A 133 11.12 -0.76 -6.70
N VAL A 134 12.34 -1.10 -6.26
CA VAL A 134 12.88 -2.45 -6.40
C VAL A 134 12.58 -3.29 -5.17
N LEU A 135 11.82 -4.36 -5.37
CA LEU A 135 11.65 -5.42 -4.38
C LEU A 135 12.73 -6.48 -4.60
N TRP A 136 13.47 -6.79 -3.54
CA TRP A 136 14.45 -7.88 -3.52
C TRP A 136 13.82 -9.10 -2.86
N VAL A 137 13.75 -10.20 -3.60
CA VAL A 137 13.15 -11.46 -3.17
C VAL A 137 14.24 -12.52 -3.05
N GLU A 138 14.42 -13.09 -1.86
CA GLU A 138 15.30 -14.23 -1.64
C GLU A 138 14.71 -15.48 -2.31
N GLN A 139 15.57 -16.30 -2.90
CA GLN A 139 15.23 -17.56 -3.56
C GLN A 139 15.67 -18.74 -2.68
N ASP A 140 15.09 -19.92 -2.90
CA ASP A 140 15.40 -21.15 -2.13
C ASP A 140 16.89 -21.52 -2.10
N ASN A 141 17.65 -21.12 -3.13
CA ASN A 141 19.09 -21.36 -3.23
C ASN A 141 19.96 -20.27 -2.54
N GLY A 142 19.35 -19.36 -1.78
CA GLY A 142 20.01 -18.23 -1.10
C GLY A 142 20.42 -17.08 -2.03
N SER A 143 20.07 -17.15 -3.33
CA SER A 143 20.26 -16.03 -4.25
C SER A 143 19.14 -15.00 -4.12
N TRP A 144 19.37 -13.79 -4.64
CA TRP A 144 18.41 -12.68 -4.58
C TRP A 144 17.97 -12.28 -5.99
N ARG A 145 16.67 -12.06 -6.16
CA ARG A 145 16.06 -11.57 -7.39
C ARG A 145 15.49 -10.17 -7.18
N GLY A 146 15.95 -9.20 -7.99
CA GLY A 146 15.41 -7.84 -7.99
C GLY A 146 14.25 -7.70 -8.97
N ILE A 147 13.18 -7.04 -8.54
CA ILE A 147 12.00 -6.73 -9.36
C ILE A 147 11.76 -5.22 -9.32
N ASP A 148 11.99 -4.52 -10.44
CA ASP A 148 11.61 -3.11 -10.63
C ASP A 148 10.11 -3.01 -10.88
N GLY A 149 9.36 -2.72 -9.81
CA GLY A 149 7.92 -2.78 -9.73
C GLY A 149 7.20 -1.83 -10.68
N LYS A 150 6.29 -2.37 -11.49
CA LYS A 150 5.51 -1.58 -12.46
C LYS A 150 4.04 -1.43 -12.10
N ASN A 151 3.53 -2.22 -11.15
CA ASN A 151 2.14 -2.16 -10.71
C ASN A 151 1.92 -1.23 -9.51
N ALA A 152 0.68 -1.20 -9.01
CA ALA A 152 0.26 -0.29 -7.94
C ALA A 152 0.89 -0.60 -6.57
N LEU A 153 1.41 -1.81 -6.35
CA LEU A 153 2.01 -2.23 -5.07
C LEU A 153 3.37 -1.57 -4.81
N ARG A 154 4.00 -0.95 -5.82
CA ARG A 154 5.26 -0.19 -5.66
C ARG A 154 5.17 1.01 -4.71
N TYR A 155 3.97 1.37 -4.29
CA TYR A 155 3.72 2.48 -3.36
C TYR A 155 3.33 2.02 -1.96
N LEU A 156 3.53 0.74 -1.63
CA LEU A 156 3.46 0.29 -0.25
C LEU A 156 4.56 0.98 0.55
N ASN A 157 4.22 1.50 1.71
CA ASN A 157 5.16 2.15 2.62
C ASN A 157 5.62 1.20 3.72
N HIS A 158 6.68 1.63 4.42
CA HIS A 158 7.18 0.94 5.58
C HIS A 158 6.29 1.16 6.82
N SER A 159 6.25 0.18 7.71
CA SER A 159 5.89 0.35 9.12
C SER A 159 6.50 -0.81 9.93
N SER A 160 6.95 -0.54 11.16
CA SER A 160 7.35 -1.57 12.13
C SER A 160 6.17 -2.40 12.65
N SER A 161 4.93 -1.92 12.48
CA SER A 161 3.69 -2.65 12.78
C SER A 161 2.86 -2.87 11.50
N PRO A 162 3.37 -3.67 10.54
CA PRO A 162 2.76 -3.81 9.22
C PRO A 162 1.40 -4.51 9.29
N ASN A 163 0.66 -4.43 8.18
CA ASN A 163 -0.60 -5.15 8.01
C ASN A 163 -0.62 -6.08 6.79
N VAL A 164 0.45 -6.07 6.00
CA VAL A 164 0.70 -7.00 4.90
C VAL A 164 2.14 -7.51 4.95
N GLU A 165 2.38 -8.70 4.39
CA GLU A 165 3.69 -9.33 4.27
C GLU A 165 3.89 -9.96 2.89
N TRP A 166 5.15 -10.16 2.53
CA TRP A 166 5.55 -10.81 1.29
C TRP A 166 5.80 -12.30 1.52
N ASP A 167 5.22 -13.13 0.66
CA ASP A 167 5.65 -14.49 0.41
C ASP A 167 6.19 -14.55 -1.02
N ALA A 168 7.51 -14.65 -1.16
CA ALA A 168 8.24 -14.35 -2.39
C ALA A 168 7.84 -12.98 -2.97
N ASN A 169 7.16 -12.95 -4.11
CA ASN A 169 6.62 -11.71 -4.70
C ASN A 169 5.10 -11.58 -4.53
N HIS A 170 4.45 -12.40 -3.70
CA HIS A 170 3.02 -12.35 -3.44
C HIS A 170 2.73 -11.60 -2.15
N LEU A 171 1.79 -10.66 -2.21
CA LEU A 171 1.38 -9.87 -1.06
C LEU A 171 0.17 -10.48 -0.37
N TYR A 172 0.29 -10.71 0.93
CA TYR A 172 -0.80 -11.21 1.77
C TYR A 172 -1.07 -10.28 2.94
N SER A 173 -2.33 -10.15 3.33
CA SER A 173 -2.69 -9.49 4.58
C SER A 173 -2.41 -10.38 5.79
N ILE A 174 -1.77 -9.86 6.82
CA ILE A 174 -1.50 -10.62 8.06
C ILE A 174 -2.66 -10.53 9.07
N ARG A 175 -3.47 -9.47 8.94
CA ARG A 175 -4.70 -9.24 9.71
C ARG A 175 -5.81 -8.69 8.82
N SER A 176 -6.99 -8.48 9.38
CA SER A 176 -8.02 -7.72 8.68
C SER A 176 -7.60 -6.25 8.51
N ILE A 177 -7.80 -5.70 7.32
CA ILE A 177 -7.50 -4.32 6.94
C ILE A 177 -8.81 -3.64 6.58
N GLU A 178 -9.08 -2.52 7.24
CA GLU A 178 -10.32 -1.78 7.04
C GLU A 178 -10.25 -0.88 5.80
N VAL A 179 -11.41 -0.50 5.29
CA VAL A 179 -11.48 0.38 4.11
C VAL A 179 -10.74 1.69 4.40
N HIS A 180 -9.93 2.13 3.44
CA HIS A 180 -9.07 3.33 3.49
C HIS A 180 -7.88 3.28 4.44
N GLU A 181 -7.63 2.13 5.08
CA GLU A 181 -6.39 1.90 5.81
C GLU A 181 -5.21 1.77 4.84
N GLU A 182 -4.05 2.30 5.21
CA GLU A 182 -2.82 2.20 4.40
C GLU A 182 -2.23 0.80 4.53
N LEU A 183 -1.86 0.19 3.41
CA LEU A 183 -1.15 -1.08 3.40
C LEU A 183 0.34 -0.80 3.61
N THR A 184 0.92 -1.43 4.62
CA THR A 184 2.33 -1.27 4.98
C THR A 184 2.99 -2.61 5.24
N PHE A 185 4.27 -2.72 4.88
CA PHE A 185 5.10 -3.91 5.12
C PHE A 185 6.42 -3.53 5.78
N HIS A 186 7.08 -4.52 6.38
CA HIS A 186 8.41 -4.31 6.97
C HIS A 186 9.48 -4.30 5.88
N TYR A 187 10.29 -3.23 5.77
CA TYR A 187 11.30 -3.09 4.71
C TYR A 187 12.55 -3.96 4.95
N GLY A 188 12.69 -4.49 6.16
CA GLY A 188 13.82 -5.30 6.61
C GLY A 188 14.42 -4.75 7.90
N ASP A 189 15.26 -5.55 8.56
CA ASP A 189 15.76 -5.29 9.92
C ASP A 189 16.45 -3.93 10.07
N GLU A 190 17.06 -3.39 9.01
CA GLU A 190 17.67 -2.06 9.01
C GLU A 190 16.67 -0.90 9.24
N TRP A 191 15.37 -1.18 9.19
CA TRP A 191 14.28 -0.22 9.34
C TRP A 191 13.45 -0.44 10.61
N GLU A 192 13.82 -1.39 11.48
CA GLU A 192 13.03 -1.78 12.66
C GLU A 192 12.66 -0.58 13.56
N ASP A 193 13.54 0.41 13.67
CA ASP A 193 13.38 1.62 14.50
C ASP A 193 12.66 2.80 13.79
N VAL A 194 12.11 2.61 12.58
CA VAL A 194 11.50 3.70 11.77
C VAL A 194 10.01 3.47 11.58
N GLU A 195 9.17 4.38 12.07
CA GLU A 195 7.71 4.34 11.89
C GLU A 195 7.19 5.13 10.67
#